data_AF-A0AAD2Y013-F1
#
_entry.id   AF-A0AAD2Y013-F1
#
_cell.length_a   1.000
_cell.length_b   1.000
_cell.length_c   1.000
_cell.angle_alpha   90.00
_cell.angle_beta   90.00
_cell.angle_gamma   90.00
#
_symmetry.space_group_name_H-M   'P 1'
#
loop_
_entity.id
_entity.type
_entity.pdbx_description
1 polymer ?
#
loop_
_entity_poly.entity_id
_entity_poly.type
_entity_poly.pdbx_seq_one_letter_code
_entity_poly.pdbx_strand_id
1 'polypeptide(L)'
;MNKSSLSDRQKLARLAIIAVIPLLLIALILWAGGWLDRSRLTSDKLVTALEKSGGRHPGFRRNHAKGVCILGDFSSNGNASALSRATLFAPGVTPVVGRLAIAGGNPHAPDYTVPVRSMALAFYQKNGEQWRTGMNAMPFFPVQSVEGFYDLQVATLPDARTGKPDPAKVQAFVQQHPEIKRFFGWAKQAVPSSSWISDRFNSLNAFNFIDAAGHSHLVRWSMVPHADYQPIAVKEKGDADFLRNDLQQRLAQGPQQWDLIITEADAGDKGNDASVAWPEDRKKITAGTLTIHTMTAQQDGACNDINYDPLILPDGIAASDDPLLNARSSAYAKSYNARTHEQAGAH
;
A
#
# COMPACT_ATOMS: atom_id res chain seq x y z
N MET A 1 -23.70 -36.70 54.07
CA MET A 1 -22.54 -35.81 53.81
C MET A 1 -23.00 -34.37 54.01
N ASN A 2 -22.66 -33.75 55.15
CA ASN A 2 -23.01 -32.37 55.46
C ASN A 2 -22.18 -31.42 54.58
N LYS A 3 -22.81 -30.71 53.65
CA LYS A 3 -22.15 -29.59 52.96
C LYS A 3 -22.09 -28.43 53.95
N SER A 4 -20.90 -28.15 54.48
CA SER A 4 -20.65 -26.97 55.31
C SER A 4 -21.05 -25.71 54.53
N SER A 5 -21.95 -24.90 55.08
CA SER A 5 -22.35 -23.62 54.48
C SER A 5 -21.19 -22.63 54.61
N LEU A 6 -20.89 -21.92 53.52
CA LEU A 6 -19.83 -20.92 53.50
C LEU A 6 -20.15 -19.80 54.49
N SER A 7 -19.16 -19.39 55.28
CA SER A 7 -19.25 -18.17 56.09
C SER A 7 -19.37 -16.94 55.19
N ASP A 8 -19.95 -15.85 55.69
CA ASP A 8 -20.16 -14.64 54.88
C ASP A 8 -18.84 -14.01 54.43
N ARG A 9 -17.75 -14.15 55.21
CA ARG A 9 -16.41 -13.78 54.76
C ARG A 9 -15.92 -14.60 53.57
N GLN A 10 -16.21 -15.91 53.55
CA GLN A 10 -15.85 -16.78 52.41
C GLN A 10 -16.71 -16.48 51.19
N LYS A 11 -17.99 -16.14 51.37
CA LYS A 11 -18.86 -15.70 50.26
C LYS A 11 -18.36 -14.37 49.68
N LEU A 12 -18.04 -13.39 50.53
CA LEU A 12 -17.51 -12.09 50.11
C LEU A 12 -16.14 -12.22 49.42
N ALA A 13 -15.24 -13.04 49.96
CA ALA A 13 -13.95 -13.31 49.31
C ALA A 13 -14.11 -13.97 47.94
N ARG A 14 -15.03 -14.93 47.80
CA ARG A 14 -15.33 -15.56 46.51
C ARG A 14 -15.98 -14.60 45.52
N LEU A 15 -16.91 -13.76 45.96
CA LEU A 15 -17.52 -12.71 45.13
C LEU A 15 -16.49 -11.67 44.69
N ALA A 16 -15.55 -11.30 45.56
CA ALA A 16 -14.45 -10.42 45.21
C ALA A 16 -13.52 -11.04 44.16
N ILE A 17 -13.17 -12.33 44.30
CA ILE A 17 -12.36 -13.05 43.29
C ILE A 17 -13.11 -13.15 41.96
N ILE A 18 -14.42 -13.43 41.98
CA ILE A 18 -15.27 -13.46 40.79
C ILE A 18 -15.34 -12.09 40.10
N ALA A 19 -15.27 -10.98 40.83
CA ALA A 19 -15.25 -9.64 40.26
C ALA A 19 -13.85 -9.22 39.75
N VAL A 20 -12.78 -9.67 40.40
CA VAL A 20 -11.39 -9.34 40.02
C VAL A 20 -10.99 -9.97 38.69
N ILE A 21 -11.40 -11.20 38.40
CA ILE A 21 -11.03 -11.89 37.15
C ILE A 21 -11.55 -11.15 35.90
N PRO A 22 -12.85 -10.78 35.79
CA PRO A 22 -13.35 -9.95 34.71
C PRO A 22 -12.67 -8.59 34.62
N LEU A 23 -12.37 -7.94 35.74
CA LEU A 23 -11.68 -6.64 35.74
C LEU A 23 -10.24 -6.76 35.22
N LEU A 24 -9.52 -7.83 35.56
CA LEU A 24 -8.19 -8.10 35.02
C LEU A 24 -8.26 -8.44 33.52
N LEU A 25 -9.26 -9.21 33.08
CA LEU A 25 -9.48 -9.49 31.67
C LEU A 25 -9.83 -8.21 30.90
N ILE A 26 -10.68 -7.35 31.45
CA ILE A 26 -10.98 -6.03 30.87
C ILE A 26 -9.69 -5.21 30.80
N ALA A 27 -8.93 -5.07 31.88
CA ALA A 27 -7.67 -4.33 31.88
C ALA A 27 -6.67 -4.89 30.84
N LEU A 28 -6.58 -6.21 30.69
CA LEU A 28 -5.71 -6.87 29.72
C LEU A 28 -6.20 -6.65 28.27
N ILE A 29 -7.51 -6.65 28.04
CA ILE A 29 -8.11 -6.27 26.74
C ILE A 29 -7.85 -4.79 26.45
N LEU A 30 -8.03 -3.90 27.43
CA LEU A 30 -7.77 -2.47 27.26
C LEU A 30 -6.29 -2.19 26.98
N TRP A 31 -5.39 -2.94 27.63
CA TRP A 31 -3.96 -2.87 27.43
C TRP A 31 -3.54 -3.45 26.07
N ALA A 32 -3.98 -4.67 25.73
CA ALA A 32 -3.71 -5.32 24.44
C ALA A 32 -4.30 -4.53 23.25
N GLY A 33 -5.48 -3.95 23.44
CA GLY A 33 -6.13 -3.03 22.51
C GLY A 33 -5.43 -1.67 22.39
N GLY A 34 -4.45 -1.38 23.25
CA GLY A 34 -3.67 -0.15 23.23
C GLY A 34 -4.42 1.08 23.73
N TRP A 35 -5.61 0.91 24.32
CA TRP A 35 -6.44 2.02 24.82
C TRP A 35 -5.86 2.68 26.07
N LEU A 36 -4.93 2.00 26.77
CA LEU A 36 -4.22 2.54 27.93
C LEU A 36 -2.90 3.24 27.57
N ASP A 37 -2.36 3.03 26.36
CA ASP A 37 -1.10 3.63 25.92
C ASP A 37 -1.34 4.69 24.85
N ARG A 38 -1.35 5.96 25.27
CA ARG A 38 -1.50 7.10 24.37
C ARG A 38 -0.31 7.30 23.44
N SER A 39 0.85 6.69 23.71
CA SER A 39 2.05 6.80 22.88
C SER A 39 1.99 5.84 21.68
N ARG A 40 1.29 4.71 21.81
CA ARG A 40 1.15 3.69 20.75
C ARG A 40 0.73 4.29 19.41
N LEU A 41 1.44 3.92 18.35
CA LEU A 41 1.06 4.28 16.99
C LEU A 41 -0.19 3.50 16.58
N THR A 42 -1.17 4.21 16.03
CA THR A 42 -2.42 3.64 15.54
C THR A 42 -2.62 4.04 14.08
N SER A 43 -3.46 3.29 13.36
CA SER A 43 -3.86 3.65 12.00
C SER A 43 -4.53 5.03 11.94
N ASP A 44 -5.27 5.42 12.98
CA ASP A 44 -5.86 6.76 13.08
C ASP A 44 -4.79 7.85 13.13
N LYS A 45 -3.76 7.71 13.98
CA LYS A 45 -2.64 8.67 14.04
C LYS A 45 -1.94 8.80 12.69
N LEU A 46 -1.69 7.68 12.02
CA LEU A 46 -1.04 7.66 10.71
C LEU A 46 -1.90 8.34 9.64
N VAL A 47 -3.18 7.99 9.54
CA VAL A 47 -4.11 8.59 8.56
C VAL A 47 -4.30 10.08 8.83
N THR A 48 -4.36 10.51 10.09
CA THR A 48 -4.40 11.93 10.45
C THR A 48 -3.11 12.65 10.05
N ALA A 49 -1.93 12.03 10.19
CA ALA A 49 -0.67 12.63 9.75
C ALA A 49 -0.64 12.82 8.22
N LEU A 50 -1.13 11.83 7.47
CA LEU A 50 -1.28 11.91 6.01
C LEU A 50 -2.24 13.04 5.59
N GLU A 51 -3.40 13.14 6.24
CA GLU A 51 -4.37 14.21 5.99
C GLU A 51 -3.78 15.61 6.28
N LYS A 52 -3.06 15.77 7.39
CA LYS A 52 -2.37 17.04 7.70
C LYS A 52 -1.35 17.42 6.63
N SER A 53 -0.63 16.45 6.07
CA SER A 53 0.38 16.69 5.05
C SER A 53 -0.21 17.13 3.71
N GLY A 54 -1.36 16.56 3.31
CA GLY A 54 -1.99 16.86 2.02
C GLY A 54 -3.03 17.99 2.07
N GLY A 55 -3.46 18.37 3.26
CA GLY A 55 -4.65 19.17 3.48
C GLY A 55 -5.91 18.30 3.53
N ARG A 56 -6.99 18.87 4.08
CA ARG A 56 -8.29 18.19 4.16
C ARG A 56 -9.04 18.35 2.84
N HIS A 57 -9.24 17.23 2.14
CA HIS A 57 -9.99 17.15 0.88
C HIS A 57 -11.10 16.09 1.04
N PRO A 58 -12.30 16.48 1.50
CA PRO A 58 -13.40 15.54 1.75
C PRO A 58 -13.74 14.71 0.51
N GLY A 59 -13.97 13.42 0.69
CA GLY A 59 -14.28 12.50 -0.41
C GLY A 59 -13.08 12.08 -1.27
N PHE A 60 -11.87 12.55 -0.94
CA PHE A 60 -10.62 12.08 -1.52
C PHE A 60 -9.81 11.21 -0.55
N ARG A 61 -8.90 10.40 -1.13
CA ARG A 61 -7.98 9.54 -0.39
C ARG A 61 -6.97 10.39 0.39
N ARG A 62 -6.58 9.97 1.61
CA ARG A 62 -5.62 10.73 2.44
C ARG A 62 -4.19 10.68 1.94
N ASN A 63 -3.88 9.68 1.13
CA ASN A 63 -2.68 9.61 0.33
C ASN A 63 -3.07 9.09 -1.05
N HIS A 64 -2.25 9.41 -2.04
CA HIS A 64 -2.55 9.16 -3.44
C HIS A 64 -3.88 9.78 -3.88
N ALA A 65 -4.17 11.02 -3.47
CA ALA A 65 -5.46 11.67 -3.67
C ALA A 65 -5.79 11.94 -5.14
N LYS A 66 -4.79 12.32 -5.95
CA LYS A 66 -4.94 12.58 -7.38
C LYS A 66 -4.65 11.31 -8.19
N GLY A 67 -5.59 10.91 -9.03
CA GLY A 67 -5.45 9.72 -9.87
C GLY A 67 -6.64 9.47 -10.78
N VAL A 68 -6.57 8.39 -11.54
CA VAL A 68 -7.55 7.97 -12.55
C VAL A 68 -7.85 6.49 -12.41
N CYS A 69 -9.08 6.08 -12.73
CA CYS A 69 -9.42 4.67 -12.83
C CYS A 69 -8.95 4.12 -14.17
N ILE A 70 -8.50 2.87 -14.19
CA ILE A 70 -8.15 2.14 -15.39
C ILE A 70 -8.88 0.78 -15.39
N LEU A 71 -9.34 0.34 -16.55
CA LEU A 71 -10.00 -0.95 -16.73
C LEU A 71 -9.24 -1.79 -17.75
N GLY A 72 -9.13 -3.07 -17.47
CA GLY A 72 -8.33 -3.97 -18.28
C GLY A 72 -8.54 -5.43 -17.95
N ASP A 73 -7.61 -6.24 -18.44
CA ASP A 73 -7.51 -7.65 -18.14
C ASP A 73 -6.05 -8.07 -17.96
N PHE A 74 -5.87 -9.17 -17.24
CA PHE A 74 -4.59 -9.82 -17.05
C PHE A 74 -4.62 -11.18 -17.75
N SER A 75 -3.76 -11.34 -18.74
CA SER A 75 -3.54 -12.60 -19.45
C SER A 75 -2.38 -13.34 -18.81
N SER A 76 -2.70 -14.36 -18.02
CA SER A 76 -1.73 -15.25 -17.38
C SER A 76 -1.16 -16.24 -18.40
N ASN A 77 0.16 -16.43 -18.37
CA ASN A 77 0.85 -17.38 -19.24
C ASN A 77 1.06 -18.77 -18.60
N GLY A 78 0.67 -18.98 -17.34
CA GLY A 78 0.85 -20.26 -16.64
C GLY A 78 2.16 -20.40 -15.85
N ASN A 79 3.18 -19.58 -16.10
CA ASN A 79 4.53 -19.82 -15.58
C ASN A 79 4.62 -19.66 -14.05
N ALA A 80 3.85 -18.72 -13.49
CA ALA A 80 3.85 -18.47 -12.04
C ALA A 80 3.13 -19.58 -11.24
N SER A 81 2.43 -20.52 -11.87
CA SER A 81 1.87 -21.70 -11.21
C SER A 81 2.93 -22.62 -10.59
N ALA A 82 4.20 -22.48 -11.02
CA ALA A 82 5.33 -23.17 -10.39
C ALA A 82 5.61 -22.67 -8.97
N LEU A 83 5.25 -21.42 -8.65
CA LEU A 83 5.53 -20.80 -7.35
C LEU A 83 4.27 -20.66 -6.48
N SER A 84 3.09 -20.58 -7.10
CA SER A 84 1.84 -20.33 -6.38
C SER A 84 0.68 -21.14 -6.98
N ARG A 85 -0.12 -21.74 -6.10
CA ARG A 85 -1.38 -22.41 -6.48
C ARG A 85 -2.55 -21.45 -6.75
N ALA A 86 -2.34 -20.14 -6.68
CA ALA A 86 -3.39 -19.16 -6.94
C ALA A 86 -3.96 -19.34 -8.35
N THR A 87 -5.30 -19.42 -8.46
CA THR A 87 -5.95 -19.73 -9.75
C THR A 87 -5.68 -18.66 -10.81
N LEU A 88 -5.39 -17.43 -10.39
CA LEU A 88 -4.90 -16.33 -11.24
C LEU A 88 -3.71 -16.73 -12.12
N PHE A 89 -2.81 -17.60 -11.64
CA PHE A 89 -1.59 -17.95 -12.37
C PHE A 89 -1.77 -19.12 -13.33
N ALA A 90 -2.92 -19.80 -13.36
CA ALA A 90 -3.22 -20.73 -14.45
C ALA A 90 -3.41 -19.97 -15.77
N PRO A 91 -3.13 -20.58 -16.95
CA PRO A 91 -3.36 -19.92 -18.23
C PRO A 91 -4.81 -19.44 -18.39
N GLY A 92 -4.98 -18.16 -18.73
CA GLY A 92 -6.30 -17.57 -18.88
C GLY A 92 -6.31 -16.05 -18.70
N VAL A 93 -7.51 -15.48 -18.83
CA VAL A 93 -7.73 -14.03 -18.76
C VAL A 93 -8.57 -13.69 -17.53
N THR A 94 -8.12 -12.71 -16.75
CA THR A 94 -8.77 -12.25 -15.51
C THR A 94 -9.07 -10.76 -15.61
N PRO A 95 -10.34 -10.31 -15.42
CA PRO A 95 -10.67 -8.89 -15.40
C PRO A 95 -9.95 -8.13 -14.29
N VAL A 96 -9.55 -6.89 -14.58
CA VAL A 96 -8.84 -6.02 -13.65
C VAL A 96 -9.50 -4.64 -13.58
N VAL A 97 -9.76 -4.17 -12.36
CA VAL A 97 -10.05 -2.76 -12.08
C VAL A 97 -8.84 -2.17 -11.38
N GLY A 98 -8.21 -1.18 -12.00
CA GLY A 98 -7.02 -0.55 -11.48
C GLY A 98 -7.17 0.94 -11.25
N ARG A 99 -6.13 1.52 -10.65
CA ARG A 99 -5.99 2.95 -10.42
C ARG A 99 -4.54 3.37 -10.56
N LEU A 100 -4.31 4.41 -11.35
CA LEU A 100 -3.03 5.12 -11.44
C LEU A 100 -3.12 6.41 -10.64
N ALA A 101 -2.06 6.78 -9.94
CA ALA A 101 -2.04 7.99 -9.12
C ALA A 101 -0.62 8.51 -8.86
N ILE A 102 -0.55 9.74 -8.37
CA ILE A 102 0.66 10.31 -7.75
C ILE A 102 0.50 10.26 -6.22
N ALA A 103 1.60 10.21 -5.48
CA ALA A 103 1.57 10.25 -4.01
C ALA A 103 1.08 11.61 -3.46
N GLY A 104 0.79 11.67 -2.16
CA GLY A 104 0.33 12.87 -1.47
C GLY A 104 -1.20 12.97 -1.36
N GLY A 105 -1.65 13.82 -0.45
CA GLY A 105 -3.08 13.97 -0.11
C GLY A 105 -3.81 15.09 -0.85
N ASN A 106 -3.14 15.87 -1.71
CA ASN A 106 -3.77 16.95 -2.47
C ASN A 106 -4.26 16.45 -3.85
N PRO A 107 -5.58 16.37 -4.12
CA PRO A 107 -6.13 15.92 -5.39
C PRO A 107 -5.89 16.89 -6.56
N HIS A 108 -5.46 18.13 -6.26
CA HIS A 108 -5.15 19.18 -7.24
C HIS A 108 -3.64 19.45 -7.36
N ALA A 109 -2.79 18.57 -6.81
CA ALA A 109 -1.34 18.71 -6.96
C ALA A 109 -0.95 18.67 -8.45
N PRO A 110 -0.08 19.58 -8.93
CA PRO A 110 0.48 19.47 -10.27
C PRO A 110 1.36 18.22 -10.36
N ASP A 111 1.17 17.42 -11.41
CA ASP A 111 1.81 16.10 -11.56
C ASP A 111 3.35 16.18 -11.47
N TYR A 112 3.95 17.26 -11.97
CA TYR A 112 5.40 17.46 -12.00
C TYR A 112 6.01 17.79 -10.62
N THR A 113 5.20 18.05 -9.60
CA THR A 113 5.66 18.36 -8.24
C THR A 113 5.80 17.13 -7.35
N VAL A 114 5.21 16.00 -7.77
CA VAL A 114 5.19 14.75 -7.00
C VAL A 114 5.91 13.65 -7.78
N PRO A 115 7.12 13.25 -7.38
CA PRO A 115 7.91 12.29 -8.13
C PRO A 115 7.42 10.84 -7.98
N VAL A 116 6.73 10.51 -6.89
CA VAL A 116 6.27 9.15 -6.61
C VAL A 116 4.92 8.90 -7.28
N ARG A 117 4.86 7.84 -8.08
CA ARG A 117 3.67 7.35 -8.76
C ARG A 117 3.29 5.96 -8.27
N SER A 118 2.04 5.61 -8.45
CA SER A 118 1.48 4.36 -7.96
C SER A 118 0.53 3.72 -8.97
N MET A 119 0.48 2.40 -8.92
CA MET A 119 -0.51 1.56 -9.58
C MET A 119 -1.13 0.64 -8.52
N ALA A 120 -2.44 0.63 -8.44
CA ALA A 120 -3.19 -0.30 -7.60
C ALA A 120 -4.12 -1.13 -8.49
N LEU A 121 -4.16 -2.44 -8.31
CA LEU A 121 -4.95 -3.35 -9.15
C LEU A 121 -5.80 -4.27 -8.28
N ALA A 122 -7.01 -4.55 -8.71
CA ALA A 122 -7.87 -5.60 -8.17
C ALA A 122 -8.14 -6.61 -9.30
N PHE A 123 -7.66 -7.84 -9.14
CA PHE A 123 -7.88 -8.95 -10.04
C PHE A 123 -9.12 -9.73 -9.57
N TYR A 124 -10.10 -9.91 -10.44
CA TYR A 124 -11.37 -10.56 -10.12
C TYR A 124 -11.41 -11.99 -10.69
N GLN A 125 -11.07 -12.97 -9.87
CA GLN A 125 -10.96 -14.36 -10.31
C GLN A 125 -12.34 -15.02 -10.45
N LYS A 126 -12.46 -16.01 -11.34
CA LYS A 126 -13.73 -16.71 -11.63
C LYS A 126 -14.31 -17.45 -10.42
N ASN A 127 -13.46 -17.84 -9.47
CA ASN A 127 -13.85 -18.51 -8.23
C ASN A 127 -14.35 -17.53 -7.15
N GLY A 128 -14.39 -16.23 -7.44
CA GLY A 128 -14.81 -15.18 -6.49
C GLY A 128 -13.68 -14.62 -5.62
N GLU A 129 -12.48 -15.20 -5.66
CA GLU A 129 -11.32 -14.64 -4.99
C GLU A 129 -10.85 -13.34 -5.65
N GLN A 130 -10.16 -12.53 -4.86
CA GLN A 130 -9.53 -11.31 -5.34
C GLN A 130 -8.07 -11.30 -4.94
N TRP A 131 -7.24 -10.78 -5.83
CA TRP A 131 -5.93 -10.27 -5.45
C TRP A 131 -5.97 -8.76 -5.57
N ARG A 132 -5.69 -8.05 -4.48
CA ARG A 132 -5.55 -6.59 -4.51
C ARG A 132 -4.10 -6.21 -4.27
N THR A 133 -3.64 -5.23 -5.02
CA THR A 133 -2.25 -4.76 -4.98
C THR A 133 -2.21 -3.26 -4.78
N GLY A 134 -1.15 -2.78 -4.13
CA GLY A 134 -0.81 -1.37 -4.08
C GLY A 134 0.69 -1.22 -4.28
N MET A 135 1.07 -0.78 -5.48
CA MET A 135 2.44 -0.73 -5.98
C MET A 135 2.87 0.72 -6.22
N ASN A 136 4.18 0.98 -6.16
CA ASN A 136 4.76 2.29 -6.43
C ASN A 136 5.91 2.22 -7.42
N ALA A 137 6.17 3.32 -8.14
CA ALA A 137 7.22 3.41 -9.14
C ALA A 137 8.64 3.55 -8.57
N MET A 138 8.75 3.68 -7.25
CA MET A 138 10.03 3.62 -6.54
C MET A 138 10.52 2.17 -6.38
N PRO A 139 11.84 1.92 -6.35
CA PRO A 139 12.40 0.57 -6.25
C PRO A 139 12.35 -0.02 -4.84
N PHE A 140 12.31 0.81 -3.80
CA PHE A 140 12.25 0.41 -2.39
C PHE A 140 11.62 1.54 -1.56
N PHE A 141 11.17 1.23 -0.34
CA PHE A 141 10.49 2.17 0.55
C PHE A 141 11.49 3.06 1.33
N PRO A 142 11.13 4.28 1.77
CA PRO A 142 12.09 5.18 2.41
C PRO A 142 12.53 4.74 3.81
N VAL A 143 11.72 3.89 4.45
CA VAL A 143 11.85 3.44 5.84
C VAL A 143 11.47 1.97 5.93
N GLN A 144 11.83 1.32 7.03
CA GLN A 144 11.59 -0.12 7.24
C GLN A 144 10.43 -0.43 8.21
N SER A 145 9.89 0.58 8.92
CA SER A 145 8.88 0.38 9.96
C SER A 145 7.71 1.36 9.85
N VAL A 146 6.59 1.01 10.49
CA VAL A 146 5.38 1.83 10.55
C VAL A 146 5.64 3.12 11.31
N GLU A 147 6.40 3.02 12.41
CA GLU A 147 6.87 4.16 13.21
C GLU A 147 7.72 5.10 12.36
N GLY A 148 8.71 4.57 11.63
CA GLY A 148 9.54 5.39 10.74
C GLY A 148 8.72 6.07 9.65
N PHE A 149 7.64 5.43 9.15
CA PHE A 149 6.76 6.06 8.17
C PHE A 149 5.94 7.18 8.80
N TYR A 150 5.39 6.97 10.00
CA TYR A 150 4.69 8.02 10.75
C TYR A 150 5.62 9.21 11.05
N ASP A 151 6.82 8.94 11.56
CA ASP A 151 7.79 9.97 11.91
C ASP A 151 8.27 10.74 10.67
N LEU A 152 8.41 10.06 9.52
CA LEU A 152 8.67 10.72 8.24
C LEU A 152 7.54 11.71 7.92
N GLN A 153 6.28 11.26 7.97
CA GLN A 153 5.14 12.15 7.68
C GLN A 153 5.12 13.36 8.60
N VAL A 154 5.38 13.19 9.90
CA VAL A 154 5.42 14.27 10.90
C VAL A 154 6.59 15.22 10.64
N ALA A 155 7.79 14.69 10.37
CA ALA A 155 8.99 15.48 10.12
C ALA A 155 8.90 16.31 8.83
N THR A 156 8.17 15.82 7.83
CA THR A 156 7.98 16.50 6.55
C THR A 156 6.72 17.38 6.48
N LEU A 157 5.98 17.55 7.59
CA LEU A 157 4.84 18.47 7.59
C LEU A 157 5.32 19.90 7.28
N PRO A 158 4.66 20.59 6.33
CA PRO A 158 4.95 22.00 6.06
C PRO A 158 4.68 22.87 7.30
N ASP A 159 5.64 23.71 7.67
CA ASP A 159 5.45 24.73 8.68
C ASP A 159 4.47 25.81 8.17
N ALA A 160 3.52 26.21 9.01
CA ALA A 160 2.43 27.11 8.60
C ALA A 160 2.91 28.50 8.16
N ARG A 161 4.07 28.95 8.64
CA ARG A 161 4.64 30.27 8.29
C ARG A 161 5.44 30.21 7.00
N THR A 162 6.15 29.11 6.76
CA THR A 162 7.10 28.99 5.63
C THR A 162 6.59 28.16 4.45
N GLY A 163 5.54 27.35 4.67
CA GLY A 163 5.03 26.40 3.67
C GLY A 163 6.01 25.26 3.34
N LYS A 164 7.08 25.08 4.13
CA LYS A 164 8.13 24.09 3.91
C LYS A 164 8.38 23.26 5.17
N PRO A 165 8.90 22.02 5.05
CA PRO A 165 9.35 21.26 6.20
C PRO A 165 10.40 22.02 7.01
N ASP A 166 10.35 21.88 8.34
CA ASP A 166 11.35 22.41 9.25
C ASP A 166 12.67 21.60 9.13
N PRO A 167 13.79 22.22 8.69
CA PRO A 167 15.06 21.52 8.52
C PRO A 167 15.56 20.82 9.78
N ALA A 168 15.29 21.36 10.98
CA ALA A 168 15.73 20.75 12.23
C ALA A 168 14.96 19.46 12.54
N LYS A 169 13.66 19.42 12.25
CA LYS A 169 12.84 18.21 12.39
C LYS A 169 13.24 17.13 11.40
N VAL A 170 13.49 17.52 10.15
CA VAL A 170 14.00 16.60 9.13
C VAL A 170 15.37 16.04 9.53
N GLN A 171 16.26 16.88 10.06
CA GLN A 171 17.57 16.42 10.54
C GLN A 171 17.46 15.45 11.72
N ALA A 172 16.60 15.73 12.70
CA ALA A 172 16.34 14.83 13.83
C ALA A 172 15.79 13.47 13.36
N PHE A 173 14.85 13.49 12.41
CA PHE A 173 14.33 12.27 11.78
C PHE A 173 15.44 11.46 11.11
N VAL A 174 16.33 12.08 10.33
CA VAL A 174 17.45 11.38 9.66
C VAL A 174 18.43 10.75 10.66
N GLN A 175 18.58 11.33 11.86
CA GLN A 175 19.40 10.75 12.92
C GLN A 175 18.74 9.52 13.55
N GLN A 176 17.41 9.54 13.72
CA GLN A 176 16.62 8.43 14.27
C GLN A 176 16.42 7.29 13.26
N HIS A 177 16.32 7.63 11.96
CA HIS A 177 16.08 6.71 10.85
C HIS A 177 17.22 6.77 9.82
N PRO A 178 18.43 6.30 10.15
CA PRO A 178 19.57 6.38 9.26
C PRO A 178 19.37 5.60 7.94
N GLU A 179 18.45 4.64 7.90
CA GLU A 179 18.08 3.87 6.70
C GLU A 179 17.58 4.77 5.55
N ILE A 180 16.95 5.92 5.85
CA ILE A 180 16.42 6.82 4.81
C ILE A 180 17.50 7.40 3.91
N LYS A 181 18.76 7.41 4.35
CA LYS A 181 19.89 7.90 3.56
C LYS A 181 20.00 7.18 2.21
N ARG A 182 19.66 5.88 2.15
CA ARG A 182 19.63 5.12 0.88
C ARG A 182 18.59 5.71 -0.07
N PHE A 183 17.39 5.97 0.45
CA PHE A 183 16.30 6.54 -0.33
C PHE A 183 16.64 7.95 -0.82
N PHE A 184 17.22 8.80 0.02
CA PHE A 184 17.70 10.11 -0.42
C PHE A 184 18.83 10.04 -1.44
N GLY A 185 19.73 9.05 -1.35
CA GLY A 185 20.75 8.79 -2.36
C GLY A 185 20.13 8.49 -3.73
N TRP A 186 19.15 7.57 -3.76
CA TRP A 186 18.40 7.25 -4.97
C TRP A 186 17.59 8.45 -5.50
N ALA A 187 16.83 9.13 -4.64
CA ALA A 187 15.93 10.21 -5.01
C ALA A 187 16.65 11.42 -5.64
N LYS A 188 17.93 11.65 -5.29
CA LYS A 188 18.76 12.70 -5.92
C LYS A 188 19.07 12.44 -7.39
N GLN A 189 19.07 11.18 -7.80
CA GLN A 189 19.41 10.77 -9.17
C GLN A 189 18.17 10.37 -9.97
N ALA A 190 17.09 9.99 -9.29
CA ALA A 190 15.85 9.55 -9.91
C ALA A 190 15.15 10.69 -10.67
N VAL A 191 14.88 10.46 -11.95
CA VAL A 191 13.99 11.28 -12.76
C VAL A 191 12.70 10.47 -12.95
N PRO A 192 11.51 11.00 -12.60
CA PRO A 192 10.26 10.31 -12.90
C PRO A 192 10.04 10.20 -14.42
N SER A 193 9.29 9.19 -14.86
CA SER A 193 8.89 9.10 -16.27
C SER A 193 8.07 10.34 -16.72
N SER A 194 7.83 10.58 -17.99
CA SER A 194 6.84 11.54 -18.50
C SER A 194 5.43 10.93 -18.63
N SER A 195 5.26 9.64 -18.28
CA SER A 195 4.00 8.91 -18.43
C SER A 195 3.88 7.79 -17.41
N TRP A 196 2.66 7.50 -16.94
CA TRP A 196 2.41 6.27 -16.18
C TRP A 196 2.68 5.00 -17.00
N ILE A 197 2.50 5.06 -18.32
CA ILE A 197 2.59 3.90 -19.23
C ILE A 197 4.01 3.36 -19.33
N SER A 198 5.01 4.19 -19.08
CA SER A 198 6.42 3.80 -19.10
C SER A 198 7.07 3.76 -17.71
N ASP A 199 6.26 3.85 -16.65
CA ASP A 199 6.71 3.56 -15.29
C ASP A 199 6.65 2.06 -15.00
N ARG A 200 7.69 1.54 -14.34
CA ARG A 200 7.66 0.26 -13.63
C ARG A 200 7.02 0.46 -12.26
N PHE A 201 6.07 -0.39 -11.87
CA PHE A 201 5.45 -0.33 -10.53
C PHE A 201 5.80 -1.56 -9.70
N ASN A 202 6.34 -1.38 -8.51
CA ASN A 202 6.89 -2.44 -7.66
C ASN A 202 6.00 -2.69 -6.43
N SER A 203 5.90 -3.95 -6.00
CA SER A 203 5.19 -4.36 -4.78
C SER A 203 5.75 -3.71 -3.52
N LEU A 204 7.06 -3.39 -3.54
CA LEU A 204 7.90 -2.93 -2.43
C LEU A 204 8.04 -3.97 -1.32
N ASN A 205 6.92 -4.36 -0.71
CA ASN A 205 6.86 -5.43 0.27
C ASN A 205 7.09 -6.78 -0.41
N ALA A 206 7.71 -7.70 0.32
CA ALA A 206 7.77 -9.11 -0.07
C ALA A 206 6.50 -9.86 0.38
N PHE A 207 6.21 -10.97 -0.29
CA PHE A 207 5.07 -11.85 -0.01
C PHE A 207 5.52 -13.30 -0.14
N ASN A 208 4.73 -14.22 0.41
CA ASN A 208 4.95 -15.65 0.30
C ASN A 208 4.01 -16.23 -0.75
N PHE A 209 4.55 -16.69 -1.87
CA PHE A 209 3.81 -17.52 -2.81
C PHE A 209 3.86 -18.97 -2.34
N ILE A 210 2.72 -19.64 -2.34
CA ILE A 210 2.61 -21.00 -1.82
C ILE A 210 2.22 -21.93 -2.96
N ASP A 211 3.10 -22.87 -3.29
CA ASP A 211 2.90 -23.78 -4.41
C ASP A 211 1.85 -24.86 -4.11
N ALA A 212 1.61 -25.74 -5.09
CA ALA A 212 0.64 -26.84 -4.97
C ALA A 212 1.08 -27.93 -3.97
N ALA A 213 2.38 -28.04 -3.65
CA ALA A 213 2.91 -28.94 -2.63
C ALA A 213 2.90 -28.31 -1.23
N GLY A 214 2.59 -27.02 -1.12
CA GLY A 214 2.55 -26.28 0.13
C GLY A 214 3.88 -25.60 0.50
N HIS A 215 4.89 -25.59 -0.37
CA HIS A 215 6.13 -24.87 -0.09
C HIS A 215 5.95 -23.36 -0.30
N SER A 216 6.62 -22.60 0.55
CA SER A 216 6.61 -21.14 0.53
C SER A 216 7.81 -20.60 -0.24
N HIS A 217 7.55 -19.71 -1.18
CA HIS A 217 8.53 -19.00 -2.00
C HIS A 217 8.42 -17.51 -1.69
N LEU A 218 9.46 -16.93 -1.12
CA LEU A 218 9.46 -15.49 -0.83
C LEU A 218 9.69 -14.72 -2.13
N VAL A 219 8.77 -13.81 -2.46
CA VAL A 219 8.78 -13.09 -3.73
C VAL A 219 8.50 -11.60 -3.56
N ARG A 220 8.97 -10.82 -4.53
CA ARG A 220 8.46 -9.49 -4.87
C ARG A 220 7.94 -9.51 -6.30
N TRP A 221 7.19 -8.50 -6.70
CA TRP A 221 6.79 -8.37 -8.09
C TRP A 221 6.83 -6.94 -8.58
N SER A 222 6.88 -6.82 -9.91
CA SER A 222 6.81 -5.57 -10.62
C SER A 222 5.88 -5.68 -11.82
N MET A 223 5.09 -4.64 -12.09
CA MET A 223 4.51 -4.39 -13.40
C MET A 223 5.56 -3.64 -14.23
N VAL A 224 6.13 -4.32 -15.23
CA VAL A 224 7.18 -3.79 -16.11
C VAL A 224 6.54 -3.34 -17.43
N PRO A 225 6.66 -2.06 -17.81
CA PRO A 225 5.97 -1.54 -18.98
C PRO A 225 6.54 -2.11 -20.27
N HIS A 226 5.68 -2.33 -21.27
CA HIS A 226 6.11 -2.59 -22.65
C HIS A 226 6.61 -1.32 -23.34
N ALA A 227 6.11 -0.16 -22.92
CA ALA A 227 6.55 1.12 -23.45
C ALA A 227 7.94 1.50 -22.91
N ASP A 228 8.76 2.07 -23.79
CA ASP A 228 10.08 2.59 -23.42
C ASP A 228 9.98 3.68 -22.37
N TYR A 229 10.90 3.64 -21.41
CA TYR A 229 11.05 4.69 -20.40
C TYR A 229 11.35 6.04 -21.07
N GLN A 230 10.61 7.07 -20.67
CA GLN A 230 10.78 8.44 -21.14
C GLN A 230 10.86 9.35 -19.91
N PRO A 231 11.95 10.07 -19.63
CA PRO A 231 12.03 10.94 -18.46
C PRO A 231 11.17 12.20 -18.65
N ILE A 232 10.64 12.74 -17.56
CA ILE A 232 9.97 14.05 -17.57
C ILE A 232 10.91 15.14 -18.13
N ALA A 233 10.41 15.99 -19.02
CA ALA A 233 11.15 17.10 -19.61
C ALA A 233 10.55 18.46 -19.19
N VAL A 234 11.07 19.55 -19.75
CA VAL A 234 10.60 20.91 -19.45
C VAL A 234 9.14 21.11 -19.88
N LYS A 235 8.71 20.46 -20.97
CA LYS A 235 7.36 20.63 -21.54
C LYS A 235 6.26 20.19 -20.56
N GLU A 236 6.48 19.11 -19.81
CA GLU A 236 5.51 18.60 -18.81
C GLU A 236 5.36 19.53 -17.61
N LYS A 237 6.36 20.37 -17.30
CA LYS A 237 6.32 21.27 -16.14
C LYS A 237 5.32 22.42 -16.30
N GLY A 238 4.75 22.60 -17.50
CA GLY A 238 3.70 23.58 -17.78
C GLY A 238 2.27 23.02 -17.69
N ASP A 239 2.11 21.70 -17.58
CA ASP A 239 0.80 21.04 -17.53
C ASP A 239 0.62 20.32 -16.19
N ALA A 240 -0.32 20.80 -15.37
CA ALA A 240 -0.59 20.24 -14.06
C ALA A 240 -1.17 18.81 -14.14
N ASP A 241 -1.75 18.41 -15.28
CA ASP A 241 -2.46 17.14 -15.49
C ASP A 241 -1.83 16.28 -16.60
N PHE A 242 -0.55 16.49 -16.90
CA PHE A 242 0.11 15.85 -18.05
C PHE A 242 0.03 14.32 -18.03
N LEU A 243 0.00 13.68 -16.86
CA LEU A 243 -0.07 12.21 -16.76
C LEU A 243 -1.43 11.68 -17.23
N ARG A 244 -2.52 12.35 -16.85
CA ARG A 244 -3.86 12.00 -17.31
C ARG A 244 -3.98 12.24 -18.81
N ASN A 245 -3.50 13.39 -19.27
CA ASN A 245 -3.61 13.80 -20.67
C ASN A 245 -2.81 12.86 -21.59
N ASP A 246 -1.59 12.47 -21.20
CA ASP A 246 -0.77 11.48 -21.93
C ASP A 246 -1.45 10.09 -21.95
N LEU A 247 -1.95 9.60 -20.81
CA LEU A 247 -2.66 8.32 -20.75
C LEU A 247 -3.88 8.30 -21.68
N GLN A 248 -4.66 9.39 -21.70
CA GLN A 248 -5.83 9.51 -22.58
C GLN A 248 -5.41 9.46 -24.05
N GLN A 249 -4.36 10.19 -24.43
CA GLN A 249 -3.86 10.22 -25.80
C GLN A 249 -3.34 8.85 -26.25
N ARG A 250 -2.62 8.13 -25.39
CA ARG A 250 -2.08 6.81 -25.70
C ARG A 250 -3.17 5.74 -25.77
N LEU A 251 -4.14 5.76 -24.86
CA LEU A 251 -5.29 4.84 -24.93
C LEU A 251 -6.16 5.06 -26.17
N ALA A 252 -6.21 6.28 -26.71
CA ALA A 252 -6.86 6.55 -28.00
C ALA A 252 -6.14 5.90 -29.19
N GLN A 253 -4.86 5.54 -29.04
CA GLN A 253 -4.06 4.86 -30.08
C GLN A 253 -4.03 3.34 -29.90
N GLY A 254 -4.40 2.84 -28.72
CA GLY A 254 -4.52 1.41 -28.44
C GLY A 254 -4.32 1.07 -26.97
N PRO A 255 -4.54 -0.20 -26.61
CA PRO A 255 -4.33 -0.67 -25.24
C PRO A 255 -2.88 -0.50 -24.78
N GLN A 256 -2.69 -0.34 -23.47
CA GLN A 256 -1.38 -0.15 -22.86
C GLN A 256 -1.04 -1.33 -21.96
N GLN A 257 0.22 -1.75 -21.97
CA GLN A 257 0.62 -3.06 -21.48
C GLN A 257 1.79 -3.03 -20.51
N TRP A 258 1.72 -3.90 -19.51
CA TRP A 258 2.79 -4.22 -18.57
C TRP A 258 2.87 -5.73 -18.37
N ASP A 259 4.08 -6.26 -18.22
CA ASP A 259 4.28 -7.63 -17.77
C ASP A 259 4.37 -7.68 -16.24
N LEU A 260 3.65 -8.63 -15.64
CA LEU A 260 3.83 -8.98 -14.25
C LEU A 260 5.06 -9.87 -14.11
N ILE A 261 6.15 -9.29 -13.60
CA ILE A 261 7.40 -10.00 -13.32
C ILE A 261 7.46 -10.35 -11.83
N ILE A 262 7.50 -11.64 -11.53
CA ILE A 262 7.74 -12.18 -10.19
C ILE A 262 9.24 -12.33 -10.01
N THR A 263 9.80 -11.77 -8.94
CA THR A 263 11.20 -11.90 -8.54
C THR A 263 11.27 -12.76 -7.30
N GLU A 264 12.03 -13.84 -7.35
CA GLU A 264 12.21 -14.78 -6.25
C GLU A 264 13.40 -14.39 -5.37
N ALA A 265 13.24 -14.51 -4.06
CA ALA A 265 14.28 -14.20 -3.09
C ALA A 265 15.40 -15.26 -3.09
N ASP A 266 16.64 -14.82 -2.92
CA ASP A 266 17.75 -15.70 -2.53
C ASP A 266 17.94 -15.74 -1.01
N ALA A 267 18.79 -16.64 -0.51
CA ALA A 267 19.00 -16.87 0.93
C ALA A 267 19.42 -15.64 1.77
N GLY A 268 19.92 -14.58 1.14
CA GLY A 268 20.30 -13.33 1.82
C GLY A 268 19.23 -12.24 1.80
N ASP A 269 18.16 -12.42 1.03
CA ASP A 269 17.11 -11.43 0.88
C ASP A 269 16.11 -11.50 2.04
N LYS A 270 15.71 -10.33 2.53
CA LYS A 270 14.79 -10.22 3.65
C LYS A 270 13.36 -10.01 3.19
N GLY A 271 12.45 -10.75 3.80
CA GLY A 271 11.01 -10.59 3.62
C GLY A 271 10.44 -9.36 4.34
N ASN A 272 11.12 -8.91 5.39
CA ASN A 272 10.61 -7.91 6.35
C ASN A 272 11.21 -6.51 6.25
N ASP A 273 11.95 -6.21 5.19
CA ASP A 273 12.57 -4.89 5.00
C ASP A 273 12.32 -4.36 3.59
N ALA A 274 11.25 -3.58 3.43
CA ALA A 274 10.93 -2.89 2.19
C ALA A 274 11.91 -1.75 1.84
N SER A 275 12.80 -1.34 2.76
CA SER A 275 13.76 -0.25 2.54
C SER A 275 15.02 -0.65 1.78
N VAL A 276 15.14 -1.94 1.47
CA VAL A 276 16.26 -2.52 0.74
C VAL A 276 15.74 -3.18 -0.53
N ALA A 277 16.18 -2.71 -1.69
CA ALA A 277 15.94 -3.39 -2.95
C ALA A 277 16.72 -4.71 -3.00
N TRP A 278 16.12 -5.74 -3.58
CA TRP A 278 16.85 -6.96 -3.91
C TRP A 278 17.72 -6.72 -5.15
N PRO A 279 18.88 -7.38 -5.28
CA PRO A 279 19.72 -7.32 -6.47
C PRO A 279 18.96 -7.63 -7.78
N GLU A 280 19.42 -7.07 -8.90
CA GLU A 280 18.74 -7.22 -10.19
C GLU A 280 18.95 -8.60 -10.86
N ASP A 281 19.94 -9.37 -10.40
CA ASP A 281 20.31 -10.70 -10.91
C ASP A 281 19.43 -11.84 -10.35
N ARG A 282 18.46 -11.50 -9.48
CA ARG A 282 17.50 -12.46 -8.94
C ARG A 282 16.70 -13.14 -10.03
N LYS A 283 16.35 -14.40 -9.78
CA LYS A 283 15.50 -15.19 -10.67
C LYS A 283 14.16 -14.49 -10.87
N LYS A 284 13.78 -14.32 -12.13
CA LYS A 284 12.58 -13.62 -12.56
C LYS A 284 11.70 -14.54 -13.39
N ILE A 285 10.39 -14.49 -13.17
CA ILE A 285 9.37 -15.21 -13.94
C ILE A 285 8.35 -14.19 -14.45
N THR A 286 8.14 -14.14 -15.75
CA THR A 286 6.99 -13.43 -16.33
C THR A 286 5.75 -14.26 -16.06
N ALA A 287 4.82 -13.75 -15.25
CA ALA A 287 3.56 -14.42 -14.91
C ALA A 287 2.45 -14.19 -15.95
N GLY A 288 2.54 -13.10 -16.71
CA GLY A 288 1.52 -12.69 -17.67
C GLY A 288 1.57 -11.21 -17.96
N THR A 289 0.61 -10.74 -18.75
CA THR A 289 0.55 -9.35 -19.22
C THR A 289 -0.76 -8.70 -18.78
N LEU A 290 -0.66 -7.56 -18.11
CA LEU A 290 -1.76 -6.64 -17.85
C LEU A 290 -1.98 -5.78 -19.10
N THR A 291 -3.19 -5.78 -19.64
CA THR A 291 -3.61 -4.91 -20.75
C THR A 291 -4.71 -3.98 -20.26
N ILE A 292 -4.49 -2.67 -20.38
CA ILE A 292 -5.46 -1.63 -20.01
C ILE A 292 -6.08 -1.04 -21.27
N HIS A 293 -7.41 -0.98 -21.29
CA HIS A 293 -8.20 -0.56 -22.45
C HIS A 293 -8.79 0.84 -22.30
N THR A 294 -9.19 1.21 -21.09
CA THR A 294 -9.87 2.47 -20.86
C THR A 294 -9.42 3.12 -19.57
N MET A 295 -9.57 4.44 -19.53
CA MET A 295 -9.43 5.23 -18.32
C MET A 295 -10.69 6.06 -18.09
N THR A 296 -11.01 6.31 -16.83
CA THR A 296 -12.07 7.24 -16.44
C THR A 296 -11.60 8.12 -15.28
N ALA A 297 -12.32 9.22 -15.06
CA ALA A 297 -12.13 10.02 -13.86
C ALA A 297 -12.33 9.13 -12.62
N GLN A 298 -11.57 9.41 -11.55
CA GLN A 298 -11.67 8.61 -10.33
C GLN A 298 -12.98 8.81 -9.57
N GLN A 299 -13.58 10.00 -9.66
CA GLN A 299 -14.89 10.27 -9.10
C GLN A 299 -15.91 9.56 -9.98
N ASP A 300 -16.79 8.78 -9.36
CA ASP A 300 -17.82 7.95 -10.02
C ASP A 300 -17.27 6.83 -10.93
N GLY A 301 -15.94 6.67 -11.01
CA GLY A 301 -15.29 5.57 -11.72
C GLY A 301 -15.29 4.28 -10.89
N ALA A 302 -15.16 3.14 -11.58
CA ALA A 302 -15.18 1.81 -10.95
C ALA A 302 -14.13 1.60 -9.84
N CYS A 303 -13.04 2.37 -9.84
CA CYS A 303 -12.01 2.31 -8.82
C CYS A 303 -12.32 3.17 -7.58
N ASN A 304 -13.35 4.02 -7.60
CA ASN A 304 -13.66 4.93 -6.49
C ASN A 304 -13.88 4.15 -5.20
N ASP A 305 -14.75 3.14 -5.24
CA ASP A 305 -15.21 2.40 -4.05
C ASP A 305 -14.39 1.14 -3.77
N ILE A 306 -13.21 1.02 -4.40
CA ILE A 306 -12.29 -0.07 -4.13
C ILE A 306 -11.31 0.35 -3.03
N ASN A 307 -11.30 -0.43 -1.95
CA ASN A 307 -10.18 -0.49 -1.02
C ASN A 307 -9.11 -1.46 -1.57
N TYR A 308 -8.01 -0.91 -2.11
CA TYR A 308 -6.88 -1.68 -2.66
C TYR A 308 -5.94 -2.25 -1.59
N ASP A 309 -6.51 -2.77 -0.52
CA ASP A 309 -5.78 -3.37 0.60
C ASP A 309 -4.93 -4.55 0.11
N PRO A 310 -3.58 -4.48 0.24
CA PRO A 310 -2.68 -5.49 -0.29
C PRO A 310 -2.75 -6.85 0.44
N LEU A 311 -3.49 -6.93 1.56
CA LEU A 311 -3.71 -8.20 2.28
C LEU A 311 -5.01 -8.91 1.86
N ILE A 312 -5.74 -8.38 0.88
CA ILE A 312 -6.76 -9.16 0.16
C ILE A 312 -6.03 -10.03 -0.87
N LEU A 313 -5.73 -11.25 -0.46
CA LEU A 313 -4.92 -12.23 -1.18
C LEU A 313 -5.78 -13.48 -1.48
N PRO A 314 -5.61 -14.11 -2.66
CA PRO A 314 -6.21 -15.41 -2.96
C PRO A 314 -5.44 -16.55 -2.29
N ASP A 315 -6.03 -17.75 -2.25
CA ASP A 315 -5.27 -18.95 -1.88
C ASP A 315 -4.02 -19.09 -2.75
N GLY A 316 -2.91 -19.48 -2.13
CA GLY A 316 -1.59 -19.53 -2.77
C GLY A 316 -0.76 -18.24 -2.69
N ILE A 317 -1.26 -17.18 -2.05
CA ILE A 317 -0.47 -15.98 -1.71
C ILE A 317 -0.72 -15.61 -0.24
N ALA A 318 0.35 -15.37 0.51
CA ALA A 318 0.30 -14.93 1.90
C ALA A 318 1.22 -13.73 2.15
N ALA A 319 0.93 -12.99 3.22
CA ALA A 319 1.81 -11.92 3.69
C ALA A 319 3.19 -12.46 4.12
N SER A 320 4.21 -11.64 3.97
CA SER A 320 5.46 -11.78 4.70
C SER A 320 5.34 -11.22 6.12
N ASP A 321 6.43 -11.29 6.88
CA ASP A 321 6.60 -10.68 8.19
C ASP A 321 6.96 -9.18 8.13
N ASP A 322 6.84 -8.54 6.96
CA ASP A 322 7.09 -7.10 6.81
C ASP A 322 6.12 -6.25 7.67
N PRO A 323 6.62 -5.45 8.62
CA PRO A 323 5.77 -4.67 9.51
C PRO A 323 4.98 -3.58 8.77
N LEU A 324 5.54 -3.01 7.69
CA LEU A 324 4.83 -2.06 6.85
C LEU A 324 3.66 -2.73 6.14
N LEU A 325 3.88 -3.93 5.57
CA LEU A 325 2.82 -4.68 4.90
C LEU A 325 1.65 -4.96 5.84
N ASN A 326 1.95 -5.53 7.00
CA ASN A 326 0.93 -5.97 7.96
C ASN A 326 0.15 -4.81 8.60
N ALA A 327 0.71 -3.59 8.60
CA ALA A 327 -0.01 -2.41 9.07
C ALA A 327 -0.96 -1.78 8.03
N ARG A 328 -0.76 -2.05 6.73
CA ARG A 328 -1.47 -1.36 5.65
C ARG A 328 -2.97 -1.57 5.72
N SER A 329 -3.48 -2.77 5.95
CA SER A 329 -4.93 -3.04 5.95
C SER A 329 -5.71 -2.12 6.89
N SER A 330 -5.19 -1.91 8.10
CA SER A 330 -5.83 -1.04 9.09
C SER A 330 -5.85 0.43 8.65
N ALA A 331 -4.77 0.94 8.05
CA ALA A 331 -4.70 2.31 7.54
C ALA A 331 -5.57 2.50 6.29
N TYR A 332 -5.58 1.52 5.41
CA TYR A 332 -6.40 1.47 4.20
C TYR A 332 -7.89 1.49 4.55
N ALA A 333 -8.33 0.64 5.48
CA ALA A 333 -9.71 0.61 5.97
C ALA A 333 -10.13 1.94 6.62
N LYS A 334 -9.26 2.55 7.45
CA LYS A 334 -9.55 3.85 8.07
C LYS A 334 -9.71 4.96 7.04
N SER A 335 -8.76 5.08 6.10
CA SER A 335 -8.86 6.09 5.04
C SER A 335 -10.06 5.84 4.11
N TYR A 336 -10.41 4.58 3.84
CA TYR A 336 -11.57 4.22 3.04
C TYR A 336 -12.87 4.64 3.73
N ASN A 337 -13.06 4.26 4.99
CA ASN A 337 -14.27 4.58 5.76
C ASN A 337 -14.47 6.09 5.94
N ALA A 338 -13.39 6.84 6.18
CA ALA A 338 -13.47 8.30 6.27
C ALA A 338 -13.98 8.90 4.95
N ARG A 339 -13.40 8.46 3.82
CA ARG A 339 -13.76 8.94 2.49
C ARG A 339 -15.21 8.61 2.11
N THR A 340 -15.64 7.37 2.33
CA THR A 340 -17.01 6.97 1.95
C THR A 340 -18.06 7.63 2.83
N HIS A 341 -17.77 7.85 4.11
CA HIS A 341 -18.64 8.63 5.00
C HIS A 341 -18.76 10.10 4.54
N GLU A 342 -17.64 10.71 4.12
CA GLU A 342 -17.64 12.07 3.58
C GLU A 342 -18.43 12.19 2.28
N GLN A 343 -18.34 11.17 1.40
CA GLN A 343 -19.13 11.12 0.17
C GLN A 343 -20.62 10.95 0.46
N ALA A 344 -20.98 10.09 1.41
CA ALA A 344 -22.37 9.87 1.80
C ALA A 344 -23.01 11.10 2.46
N GLY A 345 -22.25 11.87 3.26
CA GLY A 345 -22.74 13.08 3.92
C GLY A 345 -22.73 14.34 3.05
N ALA A 346 -22.25 14.27 1.80
CA ALA A 346 -22.27 15.37 0.84
C ALA A 346 -23.55 15.40 -0.04
N HIS A 347 -24.42 14.41 0.13
CA HIS A 347 -25.74 14.29 -0.50
C HIS A 347 -26.86 14.60 0.50
#